data_AF-A0A9D8Q9Y3-F1
#
_entry.id   AF-A0A9D8Q9Y3-F1
#
_cell.length_a   1.000
_cell.length_b   1.000
_cell.length_c   1.000
_cell.angle_alpha   90.00
_cell.angle_beta   90.00
_cell.angle_gamma   90.00
#
_symmetry.space_group_name_H-M   'P 1'
#
loop_
_entity.id
_entity.type
_entity.pdbx_description
1 polymer ?
#
loop_
_entity_poly.entity_id
_entity_poly.type
_entity_poly.pdbx_seq_one_letter_code
_entity_poly.pdbx_strand_id
1 'polypeptide(L)'
;MKGDKKVIEYLNKGLRSELTAINQYWLHYRILDNWGLKNMAKTWKKESIEEMVHADRFVDRILFLEGFPNMQTLDPLRIGENVKEVIECDLKAEIEARALYQEAATYCREVQDYPSEELFKALMKDEEGHIDFLETQLELIGRIGLELYTQKHVGGLEGDDH
;
A
#
# COMPACT_ATOMS: atom_id res chain seq x y z
N MET A 1 19.95 -18.61 -7.03
CA MET A 1 19.77 -19.73 -6.08
C MET A 1 18.35 -20.24 -6.31
N LYS A 2 18.12 -21.51 -6.61
CA LYS A 2 16.76 -22.00 -6.88
C LYS A 2 15.90 -22.00 -5.61
N GLY A 3 14.90 -21.13 -5.54
CA GLY A 3 13.98 -21.01 -4.41
C GLY A 3 12.84 -22.04 -4.41
N ASP A 4 12.11 -22.07 -3.29
CA ASP A 4 10.87 -22.83 -3.19
C ASP A 4 9.78 -22.23 -4.10
N LYS A 5 9.05 -23.09 -4.81
CA LYS A 5 8.07 -22.65 -5.82
C LYS A 5 6.89 -21.92 -5.19
N LYS A 6 6.47 -22.33 -4.00
CA LYS A 6 5.31 -21.75 -3.31
C LYS A 6 5.69 -20.43 -2.63
N VAL A 7 6.92 -20.29 -2.16
CA VAL A 7 7.46 -18.97 -1.75
C VAL A 7 7.44 -18.00 -2.94
N ILE A 8 7.91 -18.42 -4.11
CA ILE A 8 7.86 -17.58 -5.33
C ILE A 8 6.42 -17.22 -5.73
N GLU A 9 5.46 -18.12 -5.52
CA GLU A 9 4.03 -17.82 -5.71
C GLU A 9 3.56 -16.72 -4.75
N TYR A 10 3.90 -16.80 -3.46
CA TYR A 10 3.56 -15.76 -2.49
C TYR A 10 4.22 -14.42 -2.81
N LEU A 11 5.51 -14.42 -3.18
CA LEU A 11 6.20 -13.20 -3.58
C LEU A 11 5.51 -12.54 -4.79
N ASN A 12 5.05 -13.33 -5.77
CA ASN A 12 4.29 -12.80 -6.90
C ASN A 12 2.89 -12.29 -6.52
N LYS A 13 2.25 -12.89 -5.50
CA LYS A 13 1.01 -12.34 -4.94
C LYS A 13 1.27 -11.01 -4.24
N GLY A 14 2.34 -10.92 -3.45
CA GLY A 14 2.76 -9.67 -2.81
C GLY A 14 3.05 -8.60 -3.85
N LEU A 15 3.86 -8.91 -4.87
CA LEU A 15 4.10 -8.00 -5.99
C LEU A 15 2.81 -7.49 -6.65
N ARG A 16 1.82 -8.36 -6.87
CA ARG A 16 0.53 -7.93 -7.42
C ARG A 16 -0.23 -7.01 -6.46
N SER A 17 -0.22 -7.33 -5.17
CA SER A 17 -0.81 -6.48 -4.12
C SER A 17 -0.19 -5.08 -4.16
N GLU A 18 1.14 -4.98 -4.18
CA GLU A 18 1.87 -3.71 -4.24
C GLU A 18 1.57 -2.93 -5.53
N LEU A 19 1.57 -3.60 -6.69
CA LEU A 19 1.21 -2.94 -7.95
C LEU A 19 -0.22 -2.39 -7.93
N THR A 20 -1.12 -3.05 -7.20
CA THR A 20 -2.49 -2.59 -7.00
C THR A 20 -2.50 -1.36 -6.08
N ALA A 21 -1.81 -1.41 -4.94
CA ALA A 21 -1.69 -0.31 -3.99
C ALA A 21 -1.06 0.94 -4.63
N ILE A 22 0.05 0.79 -5.37
CA ILE A 22 0.69 1.85 -6.14
C ILE A 22 -0.34 2.59 -7.00
N ASN A 23 -1.12 1.85 -7.81
CA ASN A 23 -2.06 2.45 -8.74
C ASN A 23 -3.28 3.05 -8.03
N GLN A 24 -3.77 2.41 -6.96
CA GLN A 24 -4.89 2.92 -6.17
C GLN A 24 -4.51 4.23 -5.47
N TYR A 25 -3.41 4.24 -4.71
CA TYR A 25 -2.92 5.44 -4.05
C TYR A 25 -2.57 6.54 -5.05
N TRP A 26 -1.97 6.24 -6.19
CA TRP A 26 -1.63 7.26 -7.18
C TRP A 26 -2.88 7.90 -7.81
N LEU A 27 -3.91 7.10 -8.07
CA LEU A 27 -5.18 7.62 -8.57
C LEU A 27 -5.89 8.45 -7.50
N HIS A 28 -5.96 7.97 -6.25
CA HIS A 28 -6.52 8.72 -5.12
C HIS A 28 -5.75 10.02 -4.88
N TYR A 29 -4.42 10.03 -4.93
CA TYR A 29 -3.60 11.23 -4.91
C TYR A 29 -4.08 12.26 -5.94
N ARG A 30 -4.23 11.85 -7.21
CA ARG A 30 -4.66 12.77 -8.27
C ARG A 30 -6.10 13.25 -8.11
N ILE A 31 -6.98 12.40 -7.61
CA ILE A 31 -8.37 12.77 -7.29
C ILE A 31 -8.40 13.82 -6.17
N LEU A 32 -7.68 13.58 -5.07
CA LEU A 32 -7.56 14.49 -3.93
C LEU A 32 -6.93 15.83 -4.35
N ASP A 33 -5.89 15.78 -5.17
CA ASP A 33 -5.23 16.97 -5.72
C ASP A 33 -6.19 17.80 -6.59
N ASN A 34 -7.01 17.12 -7.41
CA ASN A 34 -8.04 17.74 -8.23
C ASN A 34 -9.19 18.34 -7.40
N TRP A 35 -9.58 17.70 -6.29
CA TRP A 35 -10.54 18.26 -5.33
C TRP A 35 -9.97 19.43 -4.50
N GLY A 36 -8.69 19.77 -4.68
CA GLY A 36 -8.04 20.88 -3.98
C GLY A 36 -7.53 20.53 -2.59
N LEU A 37 -7.43 19.24 -2.24
CA LEU A 37 -6.94 18.77 -0.95
C LEU A 37 -5.42 18.57 -0.99
N LYS A 38 -4.68 19.65 -1.21
CA LYS A 38 -3.24 19.60 -1.52
C LYS A 38 -2.40 18.95 -0.42
N ASN A 39 -2.73 19.18 0.84
CA ASN A 39 -2.00 18.55 1.95
C ASN A 39 -2.27 17.05 2.01
N MET A 40 -3.53 16.63 1.79
CA MET A 40 -3.87 15.20 1.73
C MET A 40 -3.20 14.54 0.53
N ALA A 41 -3.27 15.17 -0.64
CA ALA A 41 -2.66 14.70 -1.87
C ALA A 41 -1.13 14.47 -1.72
N LYS A 42 -0.41 15.37 -1.03
CA LYS A 42 1.02 15.18 -0.73
C LYS A 42 1.30 13.88 0.03
N THR A 43 0.48 13.53 1.01
CA THR A 43 0.59 12.27 1.76
C THR A 43 0.31 11.07 0.85
N TRP A 44 -0.82 11.03 0.14
CA TRP A 44 -1.16 9.90 -0.74
C TRP A 44 -0.12 9.66 -1.85
N LYS A 45 0.49 10.74 -2.35
CA LYS A 45 1.61 10.62 -3.29
C LYS A 45 2.82 9.93 -2.66
N LYS A 46 3.13 10.25 -1.40
CA LYS A 46 4.23 9.66 -0.64
C LYS A 46 3.98 8.17 -0.40
N GLU A 47 2.80 7.81 0.10
CA GLU A 47 2.42 6.40 0.30
C GLU A 47 2.55 5.59 -1.01
N SER A 48 2.01 6.09 -2.13
CA SER A 48 2.17 5.42 -3.43
C SER A 48 3.63 5.19 -3.84
N ILE A 49 4.54 6.11 -3.50
CA ILE A 49 5.98 5.96 -3.78
C ILE A 49 6.62 4.96 -2.82
N GLU A 50 6.17 4.88 -1.58
CA GLU A 50 6.61 3.85 -0.63
C GLU A 50 6.24 2.44 -1.14
N GLU A 51 5.04 2.27 -1.69
CA GLU A 51 4.66 0.98 -2.33
C GLU A 51 5.50 0.63 -3.56
N MET A 52 6.02 1.63 -4.30
CA MET A 52 6.97 1.37 -5.38
C MET A 52 8.26 0.72 -4.87
N VAL A 53 8.71 1.10 -3.67
CA VAL A 53 9.86 0.49 -3.01
C VAL A 53 9.53 -0.93 -2.54
N HIS A 54 8.32 -1.18 -2.04
CA HIS A 54 7.86 -2.52 -1.68
C HIS A 54 7.82 -3.45 -2.89
N ALA A 55 7.23 -3.00 -4.00
CA ALA A 55 7.21 -3.76 -5.26
C ALA A 55 8.62 -4.11 -5.76
N ASP A 56 9.57 -3.17 -5.68
CA ASP A 56 10.97 -3.41 -6.07
C ASP A 56 11.61 -4.53 -5.23
N ARG A 57 11.39 -4.52 -3.91
CA ARG A 57 11.89 -5.57 -3.00
C ARG A 57 11.34 -6.95 -3.36
N PHE A 58 10.08 -7.05 -3.79
CA PHE A 58 9.53 -8.31 -4.29
C PHE A 58 10.17 -8.74 -5.61
N VAL A 59 10.33 -7.83 -6.57
CA VAL A 59 10.97 -8.12 -7.86
C VAL A 59 12.39 -8.65 -7.67
N ASP A 60 13.20 -7.97 -6.86
CA ASP A 60 14.58 -8.38 -6.55
C ASP A 60 14.60 -9.77 -5.92
N ARG A 61 13.75 -10.01 -4.92
CA ARG A 61 13.70 -11.31 -4.23
C ARG A 61 13.26 -12.44 -5.16
N ILE A 62 12.28 -12.22 -6.02
CA ILE A 62 11.81 -13.23 -6.98
C ILE A 62 12.93 -13.61 -7.96
N LEU A 63 13.63 -12.61 -8.51
CA LEU A 63 14.74 -12.84 -9.46
C LEU A 63 15.90 -13.58 -8.80
N PHE A 64 16.27 -13.21 -7.56
CA PHE A 64 17.31 -13.89 -6.80
C PHE A 64 17.01 -15.39 -6.59
N LEU A 65 15.73 -15.72 -6.39
CA LEU A 65 15.22 -17.09 -6.23
C LEU A 65 15.04 -17.85 -7.56
N GLU A 66 15.50 -17.28 -8.68
CA GLU A 66 15.36 -17.82 -10.04
C GLU A 66 13.89 -17.98 -10.48
N GLY A 67 13.00 -17.15 -9.92
CA GLY A 67 11.61 -17.01 -10.35
C GLY A 67 11.45 -15.99 -11.48
N PHE A 68 10.22 -15.84 -11.97
CA PHE A 68 9.85 -14.83 -12.96
C PHE A 68 8.82 -13.87 -12.36
N PRO A 69 9.15 -12.59 -12.14
CA PRO A 69 8.21 -11.60 -11.62
C PRO A 69 7.06 -11.34 -12.60
N ASN A 70 5.82 -11.37 -12.12
CA ASN A 70 4.64 -11.06 -12.91
C ASN A 70 4.08 -9.68 -12.55
N MET A 71 4.26 -8.72 -13.47
CA MET A 71 3.71 -7.37 -13.35
C MET A 71 2.55 -7.10 -14.32
N GLN A 72 1.97 -8.14 -14.92
CA GLN A 72 0.98 -8.02 -15.99
C GLN A 72 -0.44 -7.71 -15.49
N THR A 73 -0.75 -8.06 -14.25
CA THR A 73 -2.10 -8.01 -13.69
C THR A 73 -2.09 -7.34 -12.33
N LEU A 74 -3.15 -6.59 -12.04
CA LEU A 74 -3.46 -6.00 -10.76
C LEU A 74 -4.68 -6.71 -10.16
N ASP A 75 -4.84 -6.63 -8.85
CA ASP A 75 -6.13 -6.91 -8.22
C ASP A 75 -7.14 -5.78 -8.56
N PRO A 76 -8.46 -5.99 -8.41
CA PRO A 76 -9.44 -4.95 -8.72
C PRO A 76 -9.24 -3.71 -7.83
N LEU A 77 -9.04 -2.55 -8.47
CA LEU A 77 -8.92 -1.27 -7.78
C LEU A 77 -10.23 -0.89 -7.07
N ARG A 78 -10.10 -0.27 -5.90
CA ARG A 78 -11.21 0.30 -5.13
C ARG A 78 -11.05 1.81 -5.12
N ILE A 79 -11.94 2.50 -5.83
CA ILE A 79 -11.82 3.94 -6.05
C ILE A 79 -12.96 4.66 -5.34
N GLY A 80 -12.62 5.51 -4.36
CA GLY A 80 -13.59 6.29 -3.61
C GLY A 80 -14.05 7.54 -4.34
N GLU A 81 -15.33 7.91 -4.18
CA GLU A 81 -15.95 9.10 -4.80
C GLU A 81 -15.99 10.31 -3.85
N ASN A 82 -15.62 10.11 -2.59
CA ASN A 82 -15.39 11.16 -1.60
C ASN A 82 -14.22 10.81 -0.67
N VAL A 83 -13.78 11.78 0.15
CA VAL A 83 -12.64 11.65 1.07
C VAL A 83 -12.75 10.44 2.00
N LYS A 84 -13.95 10.18 2.54
CA LYS A 84 -14.15 9.04 3.44
C LYS A 84 -14.02 7.71 2.69
N GLU A 85 -14.64 7.60 1.53
CA GLU A 85 -14.55 6.39 0.70
C GLU A 85 -13.14 6.12 0.20
N VAL A 86 -12.34 7.15 -0.12
CA VAL A 86 -10.92 7.00 -0.47
C VAL A 86 -10.18 6.29 0.66
N ILE A 87 -10.32 6.79 1.89
CA ILE A 87 -9.64 6.22 3.07
C ILE A 87 -10.13 4.80 3.36
N GLU A 88 -11.44 4.53 3.24
CA GLU A 88 -12.01 3.19 3.44
C GLU A 88 -11.55 2.18 2.38
N CYS A 89 -11.41 2.61 1.13
CA CYS A 89 -10.91 1.78 0.04
C CYS A 89 -9.43 1.40 0.23
N ASP A 90 -8.61 2.37 0.63
CA ASP A 90 -7.19 2.16 0.91
C ASP A 90 -7.02 1.25 2.14
N LEU A 91 -7.75 1.52 3.22
CA LEU A 91 -7.70 0.68 4.43
C LEU A 91 -8.05 -0.78 4.15
N LYS A 92 -9.05 -1.01 3.29
CA LYS A 92 -9.41 -2.37 2.90
C LYS A 92 -8.30 -3.07 2.12
N ALA A 93 -7.60 -2.35 1.24
CA ALA A 93 -6.45 -2.91 0.52
C ALA A 93 -5.31 -3.26 1.50
N GLU A 94 -5.02 -2.39 2.45
CA GLU A 94 -3.97 -2.63 3.46
C GLU A 94 -4.24 -3.84 4.36
N ILE A 95 -5.48 -4.00 4.81
CA ILE A 95 -5.87 -5.16 5.63
C ILE A 95 -5.68 -6.46 4.83
N GLU A 96 -6.01 -6.46 3.54
CA GLU A 96 -5.81 -7.60 2.64
C GLU A 96 -4.33 -7.90 2.41
N ALA A 97 -3.51 -6.87 2.19
CA ALA A 97 -2.05 -6.98 2.03
C ALA A 97 -1.37 -7.53 3.29
N ARG A 98 -1.68 -6.95 4.46
CA ARG A 98 -1.18 -7.43 5.76
C ARG A 98 -1.50 -8.90 5.99
N ALA A 99 -2.73 -9.32 5.71
CA ALA A 99 -3.16 -10.72 5.87
C ALA A 99 -2.37 -11.66 4.95
N LEU A 100 -2.17 -11.26 3.69
CA LEU A 100 -1.33 -11.99 2.73
C LEU A 100 0.10 -12.13 3.24
N TYR A 101 0.70 -11.07 3.78
CA TYR A 101 2.09 -11.08 4.26
C TYR A 101 2.25 -11.94 5.51
N GLN A 102 1.26 -11.96 6.39
CA GLN A 102 1.23 -12.86 7.54
C GLN A 102 1.21 -14.34 7.11
N GLU A 103 0.35 -14.70 6.16
CA GLU A 103 0.27 -16.06 5.61
C GLU A 103 1.60 -16.45 4.94
N ALA A 104 2.15 -15.57 4.11
CA ALA A 104 3.38 -15.80 3.37
C ALA A 104 4.60 -15.95 4.29
N ALA A 105 4.73 -15.11 5.33
CA ALA A 105 5.80 -15.21 6.33
C ALA A 105 5.74 -16.55 7.08
N THR A 106 4.53 -17.00 7.43
CA THR A 106 4.32 -18.30 8.09
C THR A 106 4.80 -19.43 7.18
N TYR A 107 4.43 -19.41 5.90
CA TYR A 107 4.88 -20.42 4.94
C TYR A 107 6.40 -20.39 4.72
N CYS A 108 7.01 -19.21 4.58
CA CYS A 108 8.45 -19.07 4.43
C CYS A 108 9.21 -19.72 5.61
N ARG A 109 8.70 -19.54 6.84
CA ARG A 109 9.25 -20.20 8.02
C ARG A 109 9.17 -21.72 7.95
N GLU A 110 8.04 -22.28 7.51
CA GLU A 110 7.82 -23.73 7.41
C GLU A 110 8.85 -24.39 6.48
N VAL A 111 9.19 -23.74 5.37
CA VAL A 111 10.19 -24.21 4.40
C VAL A 111 11.61 -23.69 4.68
N GLN A 112 11.82 -23.04 5.82
CA GLN A 112 13.11 -22.50 6.27
C GLN A 112 13.72 -21.44 5.32
N ASP A 113 12.90 -20.72 4.56
CA ASP A 113 13.32 -19.54 3.80
C ASP A 113 13.24 -18.29 4.69
N TYR A 114 14.17 -18.19 5.64
CA TYR A 114 14.21 -17.10 6.61
C TYR A 114 14.38 -15.71 5.98
N PRO A 115 15.21 -15.50 4.93
CA PRO A 115 15.30 -14.17 4.33
C PRO A 115 14.00 -13.71 3.65
N SER A 116 13.23 -14.62 3.03
CA SER A 116 11.90 -14.26 2.50
C SER A 116 10.89 -14.03 3.63
N GLU A 117 10.96 -14.80 4.73
CA GLU A 117 10.16 -14.56 5.93
C GLU A 117 10.40 -13.14 6.49
N GLU A 118 11.65 -12.72 6.63
CA GLU A 118 11.99 -11.39 7.14
C GLU A 118 11.53 -10.27 6.19
N LEU A 119 11.57 -10.50 4.87
CA LEU A 119 10.98 -9.57 3.90
C LEU A 119 9.48 -9.38 4.16
N PHE A 120 8.71 -10.48 4.25
CA PHE A 120 7.27 -10.39 4.49
C PHE A 120 6.94 -9.78 5.85
N LYS A 121 7.69 -10.07 6.91
CA LYS A 121 7.49 -9.42 8.22
C LYS A 121 7.78 -7.93 8.19
N ALA A 122 8.82 -7.51 7.47
CA ALA A 122 9.15 -6.10 7.34
C ALA A 122 7.99 -5.36 6.66
N LEU A 123 7.54 -5.85 5.51
CA LEU A 123 6.41 -5.25 4.79
C LEU A 123 5.11 -5.31 5.60
N MET A 124 4.81 -6.43 6.26
CA MET A 124 3.64 -6.53 7.15
C MET A 124 3.66 -5.46 8.27
N LYS A 125 4.83 -5.11 8.78
CA LYS A 125 4.98 -4.05 9.78
C LYS A 125 4.77 -2.66 9.16
N ASP A 126 5.24 -2.48 7.93
CA ASP A 126 5.03 -1.24 7.18
C ASP A 126 3.51 -1.05 6.93
N GLU A 127 2.79 -2.10 6.51
CA GLU A 127 1.33 -2.06 6.33
C GLU A 127 0.55 -1.85 7.63
N GLU A 128 1.03 -2.36 8.77
CA GLU A 128 0.44 -2.03 10.08
C GLU A 128 0.54 -0.52 10.37
N GLY A 129 1.59 0.15 9.89
CA GLY A 129 1.72 1.60 9.96
C GLY A 129 0.73 2.33 9.04
N HIS A 130 0.53 1.84 7.82
CA HIS A 130 -0.49 2.39 6.90
C HIS A 130 -1.91 2.21 7.46
N ILE A 131 -2.22 1.04 8.03
CA ILE A 131 -3.50 0.75 8.69
C ILE A 131 -3.74 1.73 9.84
N ASP A 132 -2.77 1.90 10.74
CA ASP A 132 -2.89 2.83 11.87
C ASP A 132 -3.15 4.27 11.41
N PHE A 133 -2.43 4.72 10.38
CA PHE A 133 -2.65 6.02 9.76
C PHE A 133 -4.08 6.18 9.25
N LEU A 134 -4.57 5.24 8.44
CA LEU A 134 -5.89 5.30 7.81
C LEU A 134 -7.03 5.20 8.85
N GLU A 135 -6.91 4.30 9.82
CA GLU A 135 -7.85 4.18 10.94
C GLU A 135 -7.92 5.48 11.75
N THR A 136 -6.77 6.11 12.02
CA THR A 136 -6.72 7.42 12.69
C THR A 136 -7.47 8.47 11.89
N GLN A 137 -7.39 8.47 10.56
CA GLN A 137 -8.09 9.46 9.72
C GLN A 137 -9.61 9.24 9.77
N LEU A 138 -10.06 7.98 9.70
CA LEU A 138 -11.48 7.64 9.86
C LEU A 138 -12.00 8.00 11.25
N GLU A 139 -11.21 7.78 12.30
CA GLU A 139 -11.59 8.15 13.66
C GLU A 139 -11.73 9.68 13.79
N LEU A 140 -10.81 10.46 13.22
CA LEU A 140 -10.93 11.91 13.17
C LEU A 140 -12.21 12.35 12.46
N ILE A 141 -12.51 11.78 11.29
CA ILE A 141 -13.77 12.04 10.58
C ILE A 141 -14.98 11.73 11.48
N GLY A 142 -14.96 10.63 12.22
CA GLY A 142 -16.02 10.27 13.17
C GLY A 142 -16.17 11.25 14.34
N ARG A 143 -15.09 11.89 14.77
CA ARG A 143 -15.07 12.84 15.90
C ARG A 143 -15.45 14.26 15.51
N ILE A 144 -14.97 14.76 14.36
CA ILE A 144 -15.11 16.17 13.97
C ILE A 144 -15.99 16.37 12.73
N GLY A 145 -16.45 15.31 12.08
CA GLY A 145 -17.21 15.38 10.83
C GLY A 145 -16.32 15.52 9.60
N LEU A 146 -16.86 15.13 8.45
CA LEU A 146 -16.11 15.04 7.19
C LEU A 146 -15.67 16.41 6.69
N GLU A 147 -16.51 17.42 6.82
CA GLU A 147 -16.26 18.76 6.30
C GLU A 147 -15.12 19.45 7.05
N LEU A 148 -15.08 19.35 8.38
CA LEU A 148 -14.01 19.94 9.20
C LEU A 148 -12.67 19.21 8.99
N TYR A 149 -12.71 17.88 8.90
CA TYR A 149 -11.54 17.09 8.53
C TYR A 149 -11.02 17.54 7.15
N THR A 150 -11.88 17.55 6.14
CA THR A 150 -11.52 17.89 4.76
C THR A 150 -10.94 19.32 4.65
N GLN A 151 -11.55 20.30 5.35
CA GLN A 151 -11.06 21.68 5.38
C GLN A 151 -9.60 21.78 5.87
N LYS A 152 -9.22 21.00 6.89
CA LYS A 152 -7.87 21.00 7.45
C LYS A 152 -6.80 20.57 6.42
N HIS A 153 -7.20 19.84 5.37
CA HIS A 153 -6.28 19.27 4.38
C HIS A 153 -6.28 19.96 3.00
N VAL A 154 -6.95 21.10 2.84
CA VAL A 154 -6.92 21.89 1.59
C VAL A 154 -5.49 22.34 1.21
N GLY A 155 -4.70 22.79 2.18
CA GLY A 155 -3.37 23.36 1.92
C GLY A 155 -3.38 24.83 1.50
N GLY A 156 -2.22 25.37 1.13
CA GLY A 156 -2.07 26.75 0.65
C GLY A 156 -2.46 26.92 -0.83
N LEU A 157 -2.85 28.14 -1.22
CA LEU A 157 -3.23 28.48 -2.60
C LEU A 157 -2.02 28.71 -3.54
N GLU A 158 -0.83 28.96 -2.97
CA GLU A 158 0.42 29.13 -3.71
C GLU A 158 1.32 27.93 -3.42
N GLY A 159 1.92 27.35 -4.47
CA GLY A 159 2.78 26.18 -4.35
C GLY A 159 3.96 26.47 -3.43
N ASP A 160 4.17 25.62 -2.43
CA ASP A 160 5.43 25.54 -1.69
C ASP A 160 6.54 25.02 -2.63
N ASP A 161 6.92 25.82 -3.63
CA ASP A 161 8.13 25.65 -4.42
C ASP A 161 9.14 26.70 -3.95
N HIS A 162 9.73 26.47 -2.77
CA HIS A 162 11.01 27.03 -2.35
C HIS A 162 11.88 25.92 -1.76
#